data_AF-A0A7Y1ZKF8-F1
#
_entry.id   AF-A0A7Y1ZKF8-F1
#
_cell.length_a   1.000
_cell.length_b   1.000
_cell.length_c   1.000
_cell.angle_alpha   90.00
_cell.angle_beta   90.00
_cell.angle_gamma   90.00
#
_symmetry.space_group_name_H-M   'P 1'
#
loop_
_entity.id
_entity.type
_entity.pdbx_description
1 polymer ?
#
loop_
_entity_poly.entity_id
_entity_poly.type
_entity_poly.pdbx_seq_one_letter_code
_entity_poly.pdbx_strand_id
1 'polypeptide(L)'
;CLAMPEPATAIARLEQGYLYQRYAAKPSAAEVSAVSTGIIESVLGEFGGELLATHPRIHSHIVTARGKGLTGHASGAGLAAGMGAAALRNMLGRTKLERAFQRVIFHSGAAPAHDFRFDDFETCHASIAAADVKRALAASGAITFVLAGERDIPNAPSGHYWDGGIIDYHFDLTRYHGDGLLLYPHFSATVITGWFDKFLPWRKSLFDNIDKLVLLCPSNEFIASLPHGKIPDRSDFQKMRDDDRIRYWEECVARSREVAEDFVALVEGADPLAGATVFA
;
A
#
# COMPACT_ATOMS: atom_id res chain seq x y z
N CYS A 1 -4.70 10.67 3.04
CA CYS A 1 -5.62 11.19 4.08
C CYS A 1 -4.94 12.14 5.07
N LEU A 2 -3.83 11.76 5.73
CA LEU A 2 -3.18 12.60 6.76
C LEU A 2 -2.72 13.99 6.29
N ALA A 3 -2.44 14.15 4.99
CA ALA A 3 -2.09 15.45 4.41
C ALA A 3 -3.32 16.33 4.08
N MET A 4 -4.54 15.85 4.32
CA MET A 4 -5.76 16.64 4.12
C MET A 4 -6.06 17.48 5.37
N PRO A 5 -6.72 18.64 5.26
CA PRO A 5 -7.04 19.51 6.40
C PRO A 5 -7.88 18.81 7.47
N GLU A 6 -8.80 17.94 7.04
CA GLU A 6 -9.66 17.11 7.88
C GLU A 6 -9.37 15.62 7.60
N PRO A 7 -8.32 15.01 8.20
CA PRO A 7 -7.93 13.64 7.91
C PRO A 7 -9.03 12.61 8.16
N ALA A 8 -9.85 12.80 9.21
CA ALA A 8 -10.96 11.92 9.54
C ALA A 8 -12.04 11.93 8.45
N THR A 9 -12.38 13.10 7.92
CA THR A 9 -13.31 13.22 6.77
C THR A 9 -12.73 12.57 5.52
N ALA A 10 -11.42 12.73 5.26
CA ALA A 10 -10.77 12.07 4.12
C ALA A 10 -10.78 10.53 4.26
N ILE A 11 -10.60 10.00 5.47
CA ILE A 11 -10.75 8.57 5.77
C ILE A 11 -12.20 8.12 5.55
N ALA A 12 -13.19 8.88 6.02
CA ALA A 12 -14.60 8.53 5.82
C ALA A 12 -14.98 8.48 4.32
N ARG A 13 -14.42 9.36 3.49
CA ARG A 13 -14.59 9.31 2.03
C ARG A 13 -13.93 8.08 1.41
N LEU A 14 -12.75 7.70 1.89
CA LEU A 14 -12.06 6.48 1.46
C LEU A 14 -12.90 5.25 1.82
N GLU A 15 -13.36 5.17 3.07
CA GLU A 15 -14.21 4.10 3.59
C GLU A 15 -15.50 3.97 2.76
N GLN A 16 -16.24 5.07 2.57
CA GLN A 16 -17.44 5.11 1.74
C GLN A 16 -17.15 4.59 0.32
N GLY A 17 -16.12 5.13 -0.34
CA GLY A 17 -15.75 4.73 -1.69
C GLY A 17 -15.36 3.25 -1.78
N TYR A 18 -14.71 2.72 -0.75
CA TYR A 18 -14.23 1.34 -0.72
C TYR A 18 -15.32 0.33 -0.35
N LEU A 19 -16.22 0.66 0.60
CA LEU A 19 -17.33 -0.20 1.01
C LEU A 19 -18.31 -0.45 -0.13
N TYR A 20 -18.78 0.62 -0.78
CA TYR A 20 -19.90 0.56 -1.73
C TYR A 20 -19.50 0.30 -3.18
N GLN A 21 -18.29 -0.23 -3.42
CA GLN A 21 -17.87 -0.66 -4.76
C GLN A 21 -18.83 -1.69 -5.35
N ARG A 22 -19.21 -1.50 -6.61
CA ARG A 22 -20.01 -2.46 -7.36
C ARG A 22 -19.40 -2.65 -8.72
N TYR A 23 -19.38 -3.89 -9.18
CA TYR A 23 -18.72 -4.30 -10.40
C TYR A 23 -19.64 -5.17 -11.24
N ALA A 24 -19.40 -5.19 -12.55
CA ALA A 24 -19.93 -6.25 -13.39
C ALA A 24 -19.47 -7.63 -12.88
N ALA A 25 -20.18 -8.70 -13.24
CA ALA A 25 -19.83 -10.06 -12.80
C ALA A 25 -18.38 -10.49 -13.15
N LYS A 26 -17.80 -9.89 -14.20
CA LYS A 26 -16.39 -10.03 -14.56
C LYS A 26 -15.87 -8.64 -14.96
N PRO A 27 -15.44 -7.82 -13.99
CA PRO A 27 -15.04 -6.45 -14.30
C PRO A 27 -13.76 -6.45 -15.12
N SER A 28 -13.66 -5.49 -16.04
CA SER A 28 -12.42 -5.25 -16.78
C SER A 28 -11.42 -4.47 -15.92
N ALA A 29 -10.13 -4.56 -16.24
CA ALA A 29 -9.13 -3.75 -15.55
C ALA A 29 -9.40 -2.23 -15.66
N ALA A 30 -9.99 -1.79 -16.79
CA ALA A 30 -10.41 -0.40 -16.98
C ALA A 30 -11.55 -0.01 -16.02
N GLU A 31 -12.52 -0.89 -15.81
CA GLU A 31 -13.64 -0.66 -14.88
C GLU A 31 -13.13 -0.56 -13.43
N VAL A 32 -12.29 -1.50 -12.99
CA VAL A 32 -11.70 -1.46 -11.65
C VAL A 32 -10.85 -0.21 -11.45
N SER A 33 -10.11 0.20 -12.48
CA SER A 33 -9.29 1.43 -12.43
C SER A 33 -10.13 2.69 -12.36
N ALA A 34 -11.26 2.74 -13.08
CA ALA A 34 -12.18 3.88 -13.02
C ALA A 34 -12.79 4.03 -11.62
N VAL A 35 -13.20 2.92 -10.99
CA VAL A 35 -13.70 2.93 -9.60
C VAL A 35 -12.60 3.37 -8.63
N SER A 36 -11.41 2.76 -8.71
CA SER A 36 -10.27 3.10 -7.84
C SER A 36 -9.86 4.57 -7.97
N THR A 37 -9.79 5.09 -9.20
CA THR A 37 -9.50 6.50 -9.46
C THR A 37 -10.57 7.40 -8.86
N GLY A 38 -11.86 7.08 -9.04
CA GLY A 38 -12.96 7.83 -8.42
C GLY A 38 -12.87 7.90 -6.89
N ILE A 39 -12.41 6.83 -6.23
CA ILE A 39 -12.16 6.84 -4.79
C ILE A 39 -11.01 7.79 -4.44
N ILE A 40 -9.89 7.73 -5.17
CA ILE A 40 -8.75 8.65 -4.98
C ILE A 40 -9.20 10.11 -5.14
N GLU A 41 -10.01 10.39 -6.16
CA GLU A 41 -10.55 11.73 -6.41
C GLU A 41 -11.47 12.21 -5.29
N SER A 42 -12.35 11.35 -4.78
CA SER A 42 -13.21 11.67 -3.65
C SER A 42 -12.40 12.01 -2.39
N VAL A 43 -11.35 11.23 -2.10
CA VAL A 43 -10.48 11.44 -0.94
C VAL A 43 -9.71 12.77 -1.04
N LEU A 44 -9.12 13.05 -2.22
CA LEU A 44 -8.33 14.25 -2.43
C LEU A 44 -9.20 15.51 -2.58
N GLY A 45 -10.39 15.40 -3.15
CA GLY A 45 -11.18 16.55 -3.57
C GLY A 45 -10.44 17.42 -4.59
N GLU A 46 -10.86 18.68 -4.71
CA GLU A 46 -10.32 19.63 -5.69
C GLU A 46 -8.85 19.98 -5.42
N PHE A 47 -8.49 20.25 -4.17
CA PHE A 47 -7.17 20.77 -3.78
C PHE A 47 -6.22 19.72 -3.19
N GLY A 48 -6.64 18.46 -3.08
CA GLY A 48 -5.87 17.44 -2.37
C GLY A 48 -4.50 17.14 -2.99
N GLY A 49 -4.36 17.30 -4.31
CA GLY A 49 -3.05 17.16 -4.97
C GLY A 49 -2.04 18.21 -4.49
N GLU A 50 -2.47 19.47 -4.41
CA GLU A 50 -1.63 20.57 -3.92
C GLU A 50 -1.32 20.42 -2.43
N LEU A 51 -2.35 20.12 -1.64
CA LEU A 51 -2.22 19.93 -0.19
C LEU A 51 -1.27 18.77 0.15
N LEU A 52 -1.30 17.67 -0.60
CA LEU A 52 -0.37 16.56 -0.43
C LEU A 52 1.06 16.93 -0.84
N ALA A 53 1.23 17.56 -1.99
CA ALA A 53 2.56 17.88 -2.52
C ALA A 53 3.31 18.94 -1.69
N THR A 54 2.56 19.80 -0.98
CA THR A 54 3.10 20.96 -0.26
C THR A 54 2.86 20.91 1.25
N HIS A 55 2.39 19.79 1.80
CA HIS A 55 2.02 19.71 3.21
C HIS A 55 3.21 20.08 4.12
N PRO A 56 3.06 21.04 5.05
CA PRO A 56 4.20 21.59 5.80
C PRO A 56 4.83 20.62 6.81
N ARG A 57 4.10 19.56 7.19
CA ARG A 57 4.53 18.58 8.20
C ARG A 57 4.54 17.13 7.73
N ILE A 58 3.84 16.81 6.64
CA ILE A 58 3.59 15.43 6.22
C ILE A 58 4.25 15.25 4.86
N HIS A 59 5.46 14.72 4.88
CA HIS A 59 6.22 14.45 3.67
C HIS A 59 5.81 13.08 3.11
N SER A 60 4.86 13.11 2.17
CA SER A 60 4.34 11.93 1.50
C SER A 60 5.37 11.32 0.56
N HIS A 61 5.51 10.00 0.64
CA HIS A 61 6.31 9.19 -0.28
C HIS A 61 5.40 8.11 -0.86
N ILE A 62 5.28 8.07 -2.19
CA ILE A 62 4.41 7.16 -2.93
C ILE A 62 5.30 6.24 -3.77
N VAL A 63 5.23 4.94 -3.48
CA VAL A 63 6.14 3.94 -4.06
C VAL A 63 5.45 3.20 -5.19
N THR A 64 6.14 3.08 -6.31
CA THR A 64 5.66 2.41 -7.53
C THR A 64 6.74 1.51 -8.11
N ALA A 65 6.33 0.53 -8.92
CA ALA A 65 7.23 -0.33 -9.66
C ALA A 65 7.13 -0.03 -11.16
N ARG A 66 8.16 0.61 -11.73
CA ARG A 66 8.24 0.83 -13.18
C ARG A 66 8.69 -0.46 -13.87
N GLY A 67 7.90 -0.96 -14.81
CA GLY A 67 8.22 -2.14 -15.61
C GLY A 67 9.38 -1.90 -16.59
N LYS A 68 10.27 -2.88 -16.74
CA LYS A 68 11.40 -2.91 -17.67
C LYS A 68 11.25 -4.03 -18.70
N GLY A 69 11.47 -3.73 -19.96
CA GLY A 69 11.29 -4.70 -21.05
C GLY A 69 9.84 -5.18 -21.14
N LEU A 70 9.62 -6.49 -21.01
CA LEU A 70 8.30 -7.11 -21.18
C LEU A 70 7.26 -6.64 -20.14
N THR A 71 7.68 -6.38 -18.90
CA THR A 71 6.79 -5.85 -17.84
C THR A 71 6.44 -4.37 -18.05
N GLY A 72 7.05 -3.69 -19.02
CA GLY A 72 6.70 -2.33 -19.44
C GLY A 72 5.53 -2.27 -20.44
N HIS A 73 4.93 -3.40 -20.81
CA HIS A 73 3.74 -3.46 -21.65
C HIS A 73 2.48 -3.17 -20.82
N ALA A 74 1.49 -2.50 -21.41
CA ALA A 74 0.26 -2.13 -20.71
C ALA A 74 -0.67 -3.32 -20.40
N SER A 75 -0.63 -4.36 -21.23
CA SER A 75 -1.44 -5.57 -21.08
C SER A 75 -0.94 -6.68 -22.01
N GLY A 76 -1.64 -7.82 -21.98
CA GLY A 76 -1.46 -8.88 -22.97
C GLY A 76 -0.29 -9.84 -22.72
N ALA A 77 0.08 -10.60 -23.75
CA ALA A 77 1.03 -11.70 -23.64
C ALA A 77 2.44 -11.26 -23.24
N GLY A 78 2.88 -10.08 -23.69
CA GLY A 78 4.17 -9.51 -23.29
C GLY A 78 4.25 -9.28 -21.78
N LEU A 79 3.23 -8.64 -21.20
CA LEU A 79 3.13 -8.45 -19.75
C LEU A 79 3.07 -9.79 -19.02
N ALA A 80 2.26 -10.75 -19.50
CA ALA A 80 2.15 -12.09 -18.90
C ALA A 80 3.51 -12.82 -18.87
N ALA A 81 4.23 -12.83 -19.99
CA ALA A 81 5.58 -13.41 -20.07
C ALA A 81 6.58 -12.69 -19.17
N GLY A 82 6.51 -11.36 -19.12
CA GLY A 82 7.34 -10.53 -18.23
C GLY A 82 7.11 -10.85 -16.76
N MET A 83 5.86 -10.96 -16.33
CA MET A 83 5.49 -11.33 -14.96
C MET A 83 5.92 -12.74 -14.61
N GLY A 84 5.77 -13.70 -15.52
CA GLY A 84 6.27 -15.07 -15.32
C GLY A 84 7.79 -15.11 -15.15
N ALA A 85 8.53 -14.40 -16.00
CA ALA A 85 9.98 -14.30 -15.88
C ALA A 85 10.41 -13.57 -14.60
N ALA A 86 9.67 -12.53 -14.17
CA ALA A 86 9.91 -11.84 -12.91
C ALA A 86 9.71 -12.77 -11.71
N ALA A 87 8.65 -13.57 -11.69
CA ALA A 87 8.40 -14.56 -10.64
C ALA A 87 9.56 -15.58 -10.52
N LEU A 88 10.01 -16.13 -11.65
CA LEU A 88 11.16 -17.06 -11.68
C LEU A 88 12.43 -16.39 -11.17
N ARG A 89 12.70 -15.14 -11.56
CA ARG A 89 13.83 -14.37 -11.05
C ARG A 89 13.72 -14.14 -9.55
N ASN A 90 12.54 -13.78 -9.05
CA ASN A 90 12.32 -13.61 -7.62
C ASN A 90 12.64 -14.89 -6.85
N MET A 91 12.24 -16.06 -7.35
CA MET A 91 12.57 -17.35 -6.72
C MET A 91 14.08 -17.55 -6.55
N LEU A 92 14.88 -17.15 -7.53
CA LEU A 92 16.35 -17.20 -7.46
C LEU A 92 16.94 -16.18 -6.46
N GLY A 93 16.26 -15.06 -6.26
CA GLY A 93 16.63 -14.03 -5.29
C GLY A 93 15.89 -12.73 -5.53
N ARG A 94 15.46 -12.03 -4.47
CA ARG A 94 14.64 -10.81 -4.56
C ARG A 94 15.31 -9.73 -5.43
N THR A 95 16.60 -9.48 -5.25
CA THR A 95 17.35 -8.49 -6.05
C THR A 95 17.34 -8.78 -7.55
N LYS A 96 17.12 -10.03 -7.99
CA LYS A 96 17.02 -10.36 -9.43
C LYS A 96 15.77 -9.80 -10.09
N LEU A 97 14.77 -9.37 -9.32
CA LEU A 97 13.61 -8.62 -9.82
C LEU A 97 14.01 -7.28 -10.42
N GLU A 98 15.17 -6.72 -10.06
CA GLU A 98 15.69 -5.46 -10.62
C GLU A 98 15.77 -5.49 -12.14
N ARG A 99 15.87 -6.67 -12.76
CA ARG A 99 15.92 -6.79 -14.23
C ARG A 99 14.56 -6.65 -14.90
N ALA A 100 13.47 -6.71 -14.13
CA ALA A 100 12.09 -6.60 -14.59
C ALA A 100 11.40 -5.35 -14.05
N PHE A 101 11.83 -4.81 -12.90
CA PHE A 101 11.24 -3.62 -12.31
C PHE A 101 12.30 -2.67 -11.77
N GLN A 102 11.96 -1.38 -11.76
CA GLN A 102 12.72 -0.32 -11.12
C GLN A 102 11.84 0.29 -10.03
N ARG A 103 12.41 0.52 -8.85
CA ARG A 103 11.71 1.22 -7.76
C ARG A 103 11.64 2.70 -8.12
N VAL A 104 10.45 3.28 -8.11
CA VAL A 104 10.28 4.73 -8.26
C VAL A 104 9.48 5.26 -7.08
N ILE A 105 10.09 6.18 -6.33
CA ILE A 105 9.52 6.81 -5.15
C ILE A 105 9.21 8.27 -5.49
N PHE A 106 7.93 8.58 -5.62
CA PHE A 106 7.47 9.95 -5.73
C PHE A 106 7.44 10.58 -4.34
N HIS A 107 8.06 11.75 -4.17
CA HIS A 107 8.13 12.42 -2.87
C HIS A 107 7.58 13.84 -2.94
N SER A 108 6.84 14.24 -1.90
CA SER A 108 6.47 15.65 -1.66
C SER A 108 7.62 16.41 -1.02
N GLY A 109 7.61 17.75 -1.13
CA GLY A 109 8.67 18.60 -0.61
C GLY A 109 9.91 18.68 -1.51
N ALA A 110 10.91 19.44 -1.05
CA ALA A 110 12.05 19.82 -1.88
C ALA A 110 13.05 18.68 -2.16
N ALA A 111 13.15 17.70 -1.26
CA ALA A 111 14.10 16.59 -1.34
C ALA A 111 13.45 15.29 -0.85
N PRO A 112 13.90 14.12 -1.32
CA PRO A 112 13.45 12.84 -0.80
C PRO A 112 13.93 12.65 0.65
N ALA A 113 13.18 11.88 1.45
CA ALA A 113 13.63 11.47 2.77
C ALA A 113 14.91 10.62 2.66
N HIS A 114 15.85 10.87 3.58
CA HIS A 114 17.13 10.16 3.65
C HIS A 114 17.16 9.05 4.71
N ASP A 115 16.08 8.93 5.47
CA ASP A 115 15.99 7.98 6.58
C ASP A 115 15.91 6.52 6.11
N PHE A 116 15.53 6.28 4.85
CA PHE A 116 15.50 4.93 4.25
C PHE A 116 16.63 4.75 3.25
N ARG A 117 17.41 3.66 3.41
CA ARG A 117 18.49 3.29 2.49
C ARG A 117 18.09 2.14 1.58
N PHE A 118 17.90 2.47 0.31
CA PHE A 118 17.45 1.57 -0.75
C PHE A 118 18.61 1.14 -1.66
N ASP A 119 19.43 0.18 -1.20
CA ASP A 119 20.62 -0.32 -1.92
C ASP A 119 20.43 -1.69 -2.61
N ASP A 120 19.22 -2.24 -2.56
CA ASP A 120 18.83 -3.54 -3.10
C ASP A 120 18.29 -3.51 -4.54
N PHE A 121 17.76 -2.36 -4.96
CA PHE A 121 17.23 -2.12 -6.30
C PHE A 121 17.67 -0.76 -6.80
N GLU A 122 17.81 -0.65 -8.13
CA GLU A 122 17.83 0.65 -8.80
C GLU A 122 16.59 1.46 -8.39
N THR A 123 16.82 2.53 -7.63
CA THR A 123 15.78 3.36 -7.04
C THR A 123 15.86 4.77 -7.61
N CYS A 124 14.78 5.24 -8.21
CA CYS A 124 14.63 6.61 -8.68
C CYS A 124 13.73 7.39 -7.73
N HIS A 125 14.22 8.52 -7.23
CA HIS A 125 13.41 9.47 -6.47
C HIS A 125 12.94 10.58 -7.41
N ALA A 126 11.63 10.80 -7.46
CA ALA A 126 10.99 11.80 -8.32
C ALA A 126 10.18 12.79 -7.47
N SER A 127 10.39 14.09 -7.67
CA SER A 127 9.56 15.10 -7.00
C SER A 127 8.15 15.06 -7.57
N ILE A 128 7.14 14.98 -6.69
CA ILE A 128 5.75 14.91 -7.10
C ILE A 128 5.15 16.31 -7.29
N ALA A 129 4.64 16.56 -8.49
CA ALA A 129 3.86 17.76 -8.77
C ALA A 129 2.40 17.56 -8.33
N ALA A 130 1.74 18.63 -7.88
CA ALA A 130 0.35 18.61 -7.44
C ALA A 130 -0.60 17.97 -8.46
N ALA A 131 -0.38 18.24 -9.76
CA ALA A 131 -1.18 17.71 -10.86
C ALA A 131 -1.04 16.19 -11.06
N ASP A 132 0.07 15.60 -10.62
CA ASP A 132 0.39 14.18 -10.85
C ASP A 132 0.16 13.29 -9.63
N VAL A 133 -0.27 13.86 -8.50
CA VAL A 133 -0.57 13.12 -7.26
C VAL A 133 -1.55 11.98 -7.50
N LYS A 134 -2.64 12.23 -8.24
CA LYS A 134 -3.63 11.21 -8.58
C LYS A 134 -3.00 10.04 -9.34
N ARG A 135 -2.15 10.33 -10.32
CA ARG A 135 -1.48 9.32 -11.16
C ARG A 135 -0.48 8.51 -10.36
N ALA A 136 0.32 9.14 -9.52
CA ALA A 136 1.24 8.40 -8.64
C ALA A 136 0.49 7.47 -7.68
N LEU A 137 -0.62 7.92 -7.09
CA LEU A 137 -1.46 7.10 -6.22
C LEU A 137 -2.14 5.94 -6.97
N ALA A 138 -2.68 6.21 -8.16
CA ALA A 138 -3.27 5.18 -9.01
C ALA A 138 -2.23 4.11 -9.39
N ALA A 139 -1.03 4.54 -9.80
CA ALA A 139 0.09 3.65 -10.08
C ALA A 139 0.49 2.81 -8.87
N SER A 140 0.59 3.43 -7.68
CA SER A 140 0.99 2.77 -6.44
C SER A 140 0.05 1.65 -6.02
N GLY A 141 -1.24 1.72 -6.42
CA GLY A 141 -2.23 0.67 -6.16
C GLY A 141 -2.53 -0.23 -7.36
N ALA A 142 -1.83 -0.07 -8.49
CA ALA A 142 -2.17 -0.74 -9.75
C ALA A 142 -1.68 -2.20 -9.78
N ILE A 143 -2.40 -3.10 -9.08
CA ILE A 143 -2.10 -4.54 -9.08
C ILE A 143 -2.20 -5.06 -10.52
N THR A 144 -1.13 -5.66 -11.02
CA THR A 144 -1.05 -6.18 -12.40
C THR A 144 -2.19 -7.15 -12.69
N PHE A 145 -2.80 -7.02 -13.87
CA PHE A 145 -3.99 -7.76 -14.35
C PHE A 145 -5.31 -7.48 -13.62
N VAL A 146 -5.30 -6.67 -12.56
CA VAL A 146 -6.52 -6.23 -11.83
C VAL A 146 -6.84 -4.78 -12.16
N LEU A 147 -5.82 -3.91 -12.14
CA LEU A 147 -5.93 -2.50 -12.52
C LEU A 147 -5.03 -2.22 -13.73
N ALA A 148 -5.38 -1.19 -14.49
CA ALA A 148 -4.53 -0.61 -15.50
C ALA A 148 -3.38 0.13 -14.82
N GLY A 149 -2.16 -0.07 -15.32
CA GLY A 149 -1.01 0.70 -14.87
C GLY A 149 -1.08 2.14 -15.40
N GLU A 150 -0.28 3.01 -14.79
CA GLU A 150 -0.07 4.37 -15.27
C GLU A 150 1.11 4.43 -16.21
N ARG A 151 1.11 5.36 -17.17
CA ARG A 151 2.18 5.46 -18.16
C ARG A 151 2.79 6.84 -18.15
N ASP A 152 4.12 6.91 -18.20
CA ASP A 152 4.89 8.15 -18.38
C ASP A 152 4.46 9.23 -17.37
N ILE A 153 4.58 8.92 -16.07
CA ILE A 153 4.32 9.87 -14.99
C ILE A 153 5.42 10.95 -15.01
N PRO A 154 5.09 12.25 -15.02
CA PRO A 154 6.06 13.34 -15.06
C PRO A 154 7.10 13.28 -13.94
N ASN A 155 8.26 13.88 -14.19
CA ASN A 155 9.44 13.91 -13.32
C ASN A 155 10.04 12.53 -12.98
N ALA A 156 9.55 11.45 -13.59
CA ALA A 156 10.04 10.10 -13.41
C ALA A 156 10.41 9.46 -14.77
N PRO A 157 11.18 8.36 -14.78
CA PRO A 157 11.62 7.72 -16.02
C PRO A 157 10.47 7.18 -16.88
N SER A 158 10.40 7.54 -18.17
CA SER A 158 9.33 7.11 -19.08
C SER A 158 9.08 5.59 -19.06
N GLY A 159 7.85 5.13 -18.88
CA GLY A 159 7.54 3.72 -18.85
C GLY A 159 6.16 3.45 -18.28
N HIS A 160 5.89 2.17 -18.00
CA HIS A 160 4.64 1.76 -17.39
C HIS A 160 4.84 1.44 -15.92
N TYR A 161 3.94 1.94 -15.08
CA TYR A 161 4.04 1.95 -13.63
C TYR A 161 2.94 1.10 -13.03
N TRP A 162 3.35 0.25 -12.10
CA TRP A 162 2.53 -0.71 -11.40
C TRP A 162 2.62 -0.51 -9.89
N ASP A 163 1.80 -1.26 -9.17
CA ASP A 163 1.81 -1.35 -7.71
C ASP A 163 3.25 -1.50 -7.17
N GLY A 164 3.65 -0.59 -6.28
CA GLY A 164 4.95 -0.60 -5.62
C GLY A 164 5.20 -1.89 -4.83
N GLY A 165 4.12 -2.55 -4.41
CA GLY A 165 4.12 -3.81 -3.71
C GLY A 165 4.78 -4.96 -4.47
N ILE A 166 4.91 -4.86 -5.80
CA ILE A 166 5.70 -5.83 -6.59
C ILE A 166 7.13 -5.95 -6.03
N ILE A 167 7.73 -4.82 -5.65
CA ILE A 167 9.05 -4.75 -5.03
C ILE A 167 8.91 -4.72 -3.50
N ASP A 168 8.11 -3.79 -2.97
CA ASP A 168 8.00 -3.45 -1.54
C ASP A 168 6.55 -3.62 -1.06
N TYR A 169 6.01 -4.85 -1.08
CA TYR A 169 4.64 -5.17 -0.60
C TYR A 169 4.44 -4.75 0.84
N HIS A 170 5.40 -5.13 1.66
CA HIS A 170 5.71 -4.41 2.88
C HIS A 170 7.15 -3.93 2.76
N PHE A 171 7.46 -2.79 3.36
CA PHE A 171 8.82 -2.29 3.31
C PHE A 171 9.77 -3.22 4.07
N ASP A 172 10.99 -3.35 3.57
CA ASP A 172 12.09 -3.88 4.36
C ASP A 172 12.46 -2.83 5.41
N LEU A 173 11.85 -2.94 6.58
CA LEU A 173 11.92 -1.94 7.66
C LEU A 173 13.31 -1.88 8.30
N THR A 174 14.19 -2.88 8.07
CA THR A 174 15.61 -2.85 8.49
C THR A 174 16.41 -1.76 7.80
N ARG A 175 15.88 -1.21 6.70
CA ARG A 175 16.47 -0.12 5.91
C ARG A 175 16.27 1.26 6.51
N TYR A 176 15.49 1.36 7.59
CA TYR A 176 15.29 2.61 8.31
C TYR A 176 16.49 2.92 9.19
N HIS A 177 17.09 4.08 8.98
CA HIS A 177 18.23 4.62 9.72
C HIS A 177 17.99 6.06 10.20
N GLY A 178 16.75 6.54 10.16
CA GLY A 178 16.39 7.83 10.71
C GLY A 178 16.58 7.86 12.23
N ASP A 179 16.66 9.07 12.80
CA ASP A 179 16.92 9.23 14.23
C ASP A 179 15.72 8.87 15.12
N GLY A 180 14.49 9.05 14.60
CA GLY A 180 13.23 8.85 15.33
C GLY A 180 12.69 7.42 15.32
N LEU A 181 11.47 7.24 15.83
CA LEU A 181 10.75 5.96 15.76
C LEU A 181 10.03 5.81 14.42
N LEU A 182 10.03 4.59 13.90
CA LEU A 182 9.25 4.17 12.75
C LEU A 182 7.90 3.64 13.24
N LEU A 183 6.86 4.47 13.16
CA LEU A 183 5.49 4.04 13.42
C LEU A 183 4.93 3.31 12.20
N TYR A 184 4.53 2.04 12.37
CA TYR A 184 4.02 1.19 11.29
C TYR A 184 2.64 0.63 11.64
N PRO A 185 1.54 1.37 11.38
CA PRO A 185 0.20 0.84 11.50
C PRO A 185 -0.03 -0.22 10.42
N HIS A 186 -0.42 -1.42 10.83
CA HIS A 186 -0.54 -2.58 9.96
C HIS A 186 -1.70 -3.49 10.35
N PHE A 187 -2.19 -4.29 9.41
CA PHE A 187 -3.31 -5.21 9.65
C PHE A 187 -2.85 -6.56 10.23
N SER A 188 -1.55 -6.80 10.35
CA SER A 188 -0.96 -8.05 10.81
C SER A 188 0.39 -7.82 11.47
N ALA A 189 0.79 -8.72 12.37
CA ALA A 189 2.14 -8.80 12.91
C ALA A 189 3.14 -9.51 11.97
N THR A 190 2.73 -9.88 10.75
CA THR A 190 3.61 -10.55 9.78
C THR A 190 3.97 -9.61 8.65
N VAL A 191 5.28 -9.46 8.39
CA VAL A 191 5.80 -8.68 7.26
C VAL A 191 6.35 -9.60 6.18
N ILE A 192 6.05 -9.23 4.94
CA ILE A 192 6.42 -9.93 3.70
C ILE A 192 6.90 -8.87 2.73
N THR A 193 8.19 -8.87 2.40
CA THR A 193 8.81 -7.74 1.71
C THR A 193 8.32 -7.57 0.26
N GLY A 194 8.24 -8.63 -0.54
CA GLY A 194 7.79 -8.53 -1.93
C GLY A 194 6.45 -9.24 -2.20
N TRP A 195 5.69 -8.78 -3.19
CA TRP A 195 4.43 -9.42 -3.57
C TRP A 195 4.61 -10.88 -4.00
N PHE A 196 5.68 -11.17 -4.76
CA PHE A 196 6.02 -12.53 -5.16
C PHE A 196 6.43 -13.41 -3.96
N ASP A 197 6.92 -12.82 -2.87
CA ASP A 197 7.33 -13.55 -1.66
C ASP A 197 6.12 -14.07 -0.86
N LYS A 198 4.93 -13.51 -1.09
CA LYS A 198 3.68 -14.01 -0.49
C LYS A 198 3.43 -15.49 -0.77
N PHE A 199 3.94 -16.00 -1.89
CA PHE A 199 3.81 -17.41 -2.30
C PHE A 199 4.99 -18.29 -1.82
N LEU A 200 5.95 -17.72 -1.10
CA LEU A 200 7.17 -18.38 -0.63
C LEU A 200 7.20 -18.33 0.91
N PRO A 201 6.61 -19.30 1.63
CA PRO A 201 6.45 -19.23 3.09
C PRO A 201 7.75 -19.04 3.88
N TRP A 202 8.89 -19.50 3.35
CA TRP A 202 10.21 -19.33 3.95
C TRP A 202 10.78 -17.90 3.83
N ARG A 203 10.09 -16.99 3.13
CA ARG A 203 10.44 -15.55 3.03
C ARG A 203 9.56 -14.65 3.88
N LYS A 204 8.71 -15.23 4.73
CA LYS A 204 8.04 -14.47 5.79
C LYS A 204 9.12 -14.04 6.79
N SER A 205 9.29 -12.75 6.97
CA SER A 205 10.25 -12.23 7.94
C SER A 205 9.55 -12.06 9.28
N LEU A 206 10.23 -12.48 10.34
CA LEU A 206 10.01 -11.91 11.66
C LEU A 206 10.82 -10.61 11.75
N PHE A 207 10.43 -9.71 12.66
CA PHE A 207 11.05 -8.40 12.84
C PHE A 207 12.40 -8.55 13.55
N ASP A 208 13.37 -9.16 12.90
CA ASP A 208 14.71 -9.29 13.47
C ASP A 208 15.52 -8.04 13.11
N ASN A 209 16.20 -7.44 14.09
CA ASN A 209 17.11 -6.30 13.93
C ASN A 209 16.47 -4.97 13.48
N ILE A 210 15.35 -4.56 14.09
CA ILE A 210 14.76 -3.22 13.87
C ILE A 210 14.46 -2.53 15.22
N ASP A 211 15.47 -1.89 15.79
CA ASP A 211 15.40 -1.29 17.14
C ASP A 211 14.40 -0.12 17.26
N LYS A 212 14.04 0.52 16.14
CA LYS A 212 13.23 1.76 16.12
C LYS A 212 11.79 1.55 15.68
N LEU A 213 11.35 0.30 15.53
CA LEU A 213 10.01 -0.03 15.03
C LEU A 213 8.96 -0.02 16.15
N VAL A 214 7.89 0.75 15.95
CA VAL A 214 6.64 0.63 16.69
C VAL A 214 5.57 0.13 15.72
N LEU A 215 5.27 -1.17 15.80
CA LEU A 215 4.22 -1.80 15.00
C LEU A 215 2.89 -1.76 15.75
N LEU A 216 1.85 -1.24 15.10
CA LEU A 216 0.49 -1.27 15.62
C LEU A 216 -0.36 -2.19 14.76
N CYS A 217 -0.92 -3.26 15.32
CA CYS A 217 -1.82 -4.15 14.58
C CYS A 217 -2.89 -4.77 15.50
N PRO A 218 -4.06 -5.13 14.95
CA PRO A 218 -5.08 -5.84 15.72
C PRO A 218 -4.57 -7.21 16.20
N SER A 219 -5.09 -7.65 17.36
CA SER A 219 -4.78 -8.98 17.89
C SER A 219 -5.42 -10.09 17.04
N ASN A 220 -4.85 -11.31 17.10
CA ASN A 220 -5.45 -12.47 16.43
C ASN A 220 -6.84 -12.82 16.98
N GLU A 221 -7.07 -12.56 18.28
CA GLU A 221 -8.36 -12.77 18.92
C GLU A 221 -9.42 -11.82 18.34
N PHE A 222 -9.09 -10.53 18.20
CA PHE A 222 -9.98 -9.56 17.56
C PHE A 222 -10.31 -10.00 16.12
N ILE A 223 -9.30 -10.37 15.32
CA ILE A 223 -9.50 -10.84 13.94
C ILE A 223 -10.40 -12.07 13.88
N ALA A 224 -10.20 -13.05 14.78
CA ALA A 224 -11.02 -14.25 14.85
C ALA A 224 -12.47 -13.96 15.27
N SER A 225 -12.70 -12.87 16.01
CA SER A 225 -14.02 -12.41 16.43
C SER A 225 -14.81 -11.67 15.34
N LEU A 226 -14.15 -11.21 14.27
CA LEU A 226 -14.82 -10.58 13.13
C LEU A 226 -15.69 -11.59 12.38
N PRO A 227 -16.73 -11.14 11.66
CA PRO A 227 -17.48 -12.04 10.79
C PRO A 227 -16.55 -12.76 9.81
N HIS A 228 -16.81 -14.06 9.61
CA HIS A 228 -15.95 -14.96 8.84
C HIS A 228 -14.52 -15.15 9.39
N GLY A 229 -14.21 -14.65 10.60
CA GLY A 229 -12.94 -14.84 11.31
C GLY A 229 -11.74 -14.24 10.58
N LYS A 230 -11.95 -13.19 9.77
CA LYS A 230 -10.89 -12.53 9.00
C LYS A 230 -11.19 -11.05 8.77
N ILE A 231 -10.14 -10.30 8.43
CA ILE A 231 -10.30 -8.96 7.86
C ILE A 231 -10.88 -9.10 6.44
N PRO A 232 -11.87 -8.27 6.03
CA PRO A 232 -12.38 -8.21 4.68
C PRO A 232 -11.29 -8.15 3.60
N ASP A 233 -11.47 -8.89 2.50
CA ASP A 233 -10.49 -8.92 1.41
C ASP A 233 -11.14 -9.07 0.03
N ARG A 234 -10.35 -8.90 -1.03
CA ARG A 234 -10.86 -8.91 -2.41
C ARG A 234 -11.55 -10.22 -2.84
N SER A 235 -11.31 -11.35 -2.16
CA SER A 235 -12.00 -12.60 -2.46
C SER A 235 -13.50 -12.54 -2.15
N ASP A 236 -13.92 -11.58 -1.32
CA ASP A 236 -15.33 -11.39 -0.97
C ASP A 236 -16.15 -10.93 -2.18
N PHE A 237 -15.57 -10.16 -3.11
CA PHE A 237 -16.22 -9.79 -4.39
C PHE A 237 -16.58 -11.00 -5.27
N GLN A 238 -15.86 -12.12 -5.12
CA GLN A 238 -16.11 -13.34 -5.89
C GLN A 238 -17.10 -14.27 -5.20
N LYS A 239 -17.21 -14.19 -3.87
CA LYS A 239 -17.94 -15.15 -3.04
C LYS A 239 -19.31 -14.63 -2.59
N MET A 240 -19.52 -13.32 -2.61
CA MET A 240 -20.69 -12.67 -2.03
C MET A 240 -21.37 -11.78 -3.07
N ARG A 241 -22.68 -11.62 -2.94
CA ARG A 241 -23.41 -10.57 -3.65
C ARG A 241 -23.06 -9.21 -3.03
N ASP A 242 -23.12 -8.15 -3.81
CA ASP A 242 -22.75 -6.80 -3.37
C ASP A 242 -23.38 -6.41 -2.03
N ASP A 243 -24.69 -6.56 -1.87
CA ASP A 243 -25.39 -6.11 -0.65
C ASP A 243 -24.98 -6.93 0.58
N ASP A 244 -24.71 -8.22 0.40
CA ASP A 244 -24.24 -9.10 1.48
C ASP A 244 -22.80 -8.75 1.86
N ARG A 245 -21.93 -8.50 0.87
CA ARG A 245 -20.55 -8.04 1.06
C ARG A 245 -20.51 -6.69 1.77
N ILE A 246 -21.32 -5.73 1.34
CA ILE A 246 -21.38 -4.38 1.91
C ILE A 246 -21.76 -4.47 3.39
N ARG A 247 -22.83 -5.17 3.74
CA ARG A 247 -23.26 -5.34 5.14
C ARG A 247 -22.18 -6.01 6.00
N TYR A 248 -21.52 -7.04 5.47
CA TYR A 248 -20.39 -7.68 6.15
C TYR A 248 -19.23 -6.70 6.39
N TRP A 249 -18.83 -5.95 5.37
CA TRP A 249 -17.72 -5.00 5.49
C TRP A 249 -18.07 -3.83 6.42
N GLU A 250 -19.31 -3.32 6.39
CA GLU A 250 -19.83 -2.31 7.33
C GLU A 250 -19.72 -2.80 8.78
N GLU A 251 -20.06 -4.06 9.05
CA GLU A 251 -19.90 -4.65 10.38
C GLU A 251 -18.44 -4.67 10.81
N CYS A 252 -17.52 -5.14 9.96
CA CYS A 252 -16.09 -5.13 10.27
C CYS A 252 -15.55 -3.71 10.52
N VAL A 253 -15.98 -2.73 9.73
CA VAL A 253 -15.62 -1.31 9.94
C VAL A 253 -16.16 -0.81 11.28
N ALA A 254 -17.42 -1.11 11.63
CA ALA A 254 -17.98 -0.74 12.91
C ALA A 254 -17.19 -1.35 14.08
N ARG A 255 -16.79 -2.63 13.97
CA ARG A 255 -15.95 -3.33 14.96
C ARG A 255 -14.55 -2.72 15.10
N SER A 256 -14.02 -2.04 14.08
CA SER A 256 -12.70 -1.38 14.16
C SER A 256 -12.63 -0.27 15.22
N ARG A 257 -13.78 0.23 15.71
CA ARG A 257 -13.84 1.16 16.84
C ARG A 257 -13.26 0.58 18.12
N GLU A 258 -13.41 -0.73 18.36
CA GLU A 258 -12.80 -1.40 19.52
C GLU A 258 -11.29 -1.24 19.52
N VAL A 259 -10.65 -1.40 18.35
CA VAL A 259 -9.20 -1.22 18.20
C VAL A 259 -8.78 0.23 18.46
N ALA A 260 -9.61 1.19 18.04
CA ALA A 260 -9.35 2.62 18.28
C ALA A 260 -9.50 2.97 19.77
N GLU A 261 -10.56 2.47 20.42
CA GLU A 261 -10.82 2.65 21.86
C GLU A 261 -9.73 2.01 22.71
N ASP A 262 -9.29 0.79 22.37
CA ASP A 262 -8.17 0.10 23.00
C ASP A 262 -6.87 0.91 22.87
N PHE A 263 -6.60 1.46 21.68
CA PHE A 263 -5.42 2.30 21.46
C PHE A 263 -5.47 3.60 22.28
N VAL A 264 -6.63 4.27 22.35
CA VAL A 264 -6.79 5.47 23.18
C VAL A 264 -6.58 5.14 24.66
N ALA A 265 -7.22 4.07 25.16
CA ALA A 265 -7.08 3.64 26.54
C ALA A 265 -5.63 3.30 26.90
N LEU A 266 -4.88 2.69 25.98
CA LEU A 266 -3.47 2.38 26.15
C LEU A 266 -2.63 3.66 26.25
N VAL A 267 -2.79 4.61 25.31
CA VAL A 267 -1.97 5.83 25.24
C VAL A 267 -2.29 6.81 26.38
N GLU A 268 -3.54 6.88 26.83
CA GLU A 268 -3.96 7.73 27.97
C GLU A 268 -3.70 7.07 29.34
N GLY A 269 -3.38 5.78 29.35
CA GLY A 269 -3.08 5.02 30.56
C GLY A 269 -1.76 5.41 31.23
N ALA A 270 -1.53 4.88 32.43
CA ALA A 270 -0.30 5.12 33.19
C ALA A 270 0.94 4.43 32.61
N ASP A 271 0.75 3.40 31.78
CA ASP A 271 1.80 2.68 31.06
C ASP A 271 1.38 2.47 29.59
N PRO A 272 1.78 3.37 28.68
CA PRO A 272 1.49 3.26 27.25
C PRO A 272 2.13 2.07 26.53
N LEU A 273 2.99 1.30 27.21
CA LEU A 273 3.61 0.07 26.69
C LEU A 273 3.04 -1.20 27.32
N ALA A 274 1.99 -1.07 28.15
CA ALA A 274 1.33 -2.22 28.76
C ALA A 274 0.87 -3.22 27.68
N GLY A 275 1.33 -4.47 27.81
CA GLY A 275 0.97 -5.55 26.87
C GLY A 275 1.71 -5.53 25.54
N ALA A 276 2.67 -4.62 25.32
CA ALA A 276 3.50 -4.62 24.13
C ALA A 276 4.40 -5.87 24.05
N THR A 277 4.46 -6.48 22.88
CA THR A 277 5.44 -7.54 22.59
C THR A 277 6.76 -6.91 22.21
N VAL A 278 7.80 -7.14 23.02
CA VAL A 278 9.17 -6.70 22.73
C VAL A 278 9.90 -7.81 21.97
N PHE A 279 10.28 -7.53 20.72
CA PHE A 279 11.20 -8.36 19.96
C PHE A 279 12.62 -7.92 20.28
N ALA A 280 13.49 -8.87 20.62
CA ALA A 280 14.89 -8.67 20.98
C ALA A 280 15.81 -9.31 19.94
#